data_AF-A0A7S1HN07-F1
#
_entry.id   AF-A0A7S1HN07-F1
#
_cell.length_a   1.000
_cell.length_b   1.000
_cell.length_c   1.000
_cell.angle_alpha   90.00
_cell.angle_beta   90.00
_cell.angle_gamma   90.00
#
_symmetry.space_group_name_H-M   'P 1'
#
loop_
_entity.id
_entity.type
_entity.pdbx_description
1 polymer ?
#
loop_
_entity_poly.entity_id
_entity_poly.type
_entity_poly.pdbx_seq_one_letter_code
_entity_poly.pdbx_strand_id
1 'polypeptide(L)'
;FIAATRERYEGSFVAGERSGYGRSVAPDPRSSEPRVIQYEGRWEKGKKHGAGTESVGGRPPGTVSYHYGVRTRVAGEAPDRVGAQVARPLPPADSDSKERSTAVLRLLAKVERLKTRREERSKFLQALRRLTQDDQQDHAAFRRCVLSSGGMSTIAKLLSDGDDDEAQHVAGSITYDCCKTVEFTGMANALLSLGAVGSVLSLMQEDGGTPRLHGCGILESLCRHEDFAAEAAKQGGHCLLKTQLLNRGWDEPRGKVLAARALDNLF
;
A
#
# COMPACT_ATOMS: atom_id res chain seq x y z
N PHE A 1 27.05 -24.74 -11.80
CA PHE A 1 27.92 -23.57 -11.57
C PHE A 1 27.04 -22.37 -11.25
N ILE A 2 26.88 -22.05 -9.96
CA ILE A 2 26.25 -20.78 -9.57
C ILE A 2 27.27 -19.71 -9.93
N ALA A 3 26.93 -18.84 -10.88
CA ALA A 3 27.76 -17.67 -11.18
C ALA A 3 27.86 -16.87 -9.87
N ALA A 4 29.01 -16.95 -9.20
CA ALA A 4 29.31 -16.16 -8.03
C ALA A 4 29.11 -14.70 -8.45
N THR A 5 28.02 -14.09 -7.98
CA THR A 5 27.80 -12.67 -8.16
C THR A 5 29.04 -12.00 -7.58
N ARG A 6 29.80 -11.28 -8.42
CA ARG A 6 31.03 -10.57 -8.03
C ARG A 6 30.75 -9.38 -7.10
N GLU A 7 29.65 -9.45 -6.35
CA GLU A 7 29.27 -8.46 -5.37
C GLU A 7 30.16 -8.63 -4.14
N ARG A 8 30.93 -7.59 -3.83
CA ARG A 8 31.70 -7.51 -2.61
C ARG A 8 30.89 -6.77 -1.56
N TYR A 9 30.74 -7.36 -0.38
CA TYR A 9 30.06 -6.75 0.77
C TYR A 9 31.02 -6.58 1.93
N GLU A 10 30.97 -5.41 2.57
CA GLU A 10 31.74 -5.04 3.75
C GLU A 10 30.75 -4.54 4.82
N GLY A 11 30.52 -5.34 5.85
CA GLY A 11 29.55 -5.05 6.91
C GLY A 11 29.33 -6.22 7.85
N SER A 12 28.32 -6.11 8.70
CA SER A 12 27.99 -7.15 9.68
C SER A 12 27.15 -8.27 9.07
N PHE A 13 27.26 -9.45 9.69
CA PHE A 13 26.45 -10.62 9.33
C PHE A 13 25.71 -11.14 10.56
N VAL A 14 24.47 -11.55 10.38
CA VAL A 14 23.65 -12.25 11.38
C VAL A 14 23.07 -13.49 10.70
N ALA A 15 23.31 -14.67 11.29
CA ALA A 15 22.89 -15.96 10.74
C ALA A 15 23.32 -16.21 9.28
N GLY A 16 24.52 -15.74 8.91
CA GLY A 16 25.04 -15.88 7.54
C GLY A 16 24.49 -14.87 6.54
N GLU A 17 23.58 -13.98 6.95
CA GLU A 17 23.00 -12.95 6.10
C GLU A 17 23.55 -11.55 6.43
N ARG A 18 23.64 -10.69 5.41
CA ARG A 18 24.05 -9.29 5.57
C ARG A 18 23.06 -8.56 6.48
N SER A 19 23.57 -7.83 7.47
CA SER A 19 22.73 -7.16 8.47
C SER A 19 23.42 -5.92 9.03
N GLY A 20 22.64 -4.95 9.50
CA GLY A 20 23.17 -3.71 10.06
C GLY A 20 23.67 -2.74 8.98
N TYR A 21 24.59 -1.84 9.31
CA TYR A 21 25.14 -0.90 8.33
C TYR A 21 26.28 -1.56 7.54
N GLY A 22 26.29 -1.40 6.22
CA GLY A 22 27.34 -1.99 5.38
C GLY A 22 27.38 -1.43 3.96
N ARG A 23 28.48 -1.71 3.28
CA ARG A 23 28.80 -1.27 1.92
C ARG A 23 28.80 -2.46 0.96
N SER A 24 28.12 -2.35 -0.17
CA SER A 24 28.18 -3.31 -1.28
C SER A 24 28.73 -2.67 -2.55
N VAL A 25 29.56 -3.39 -3.28
CA VAL A 25 30.04 -3.01 -4.62
C VAL A 25 29.70 -4.13 -5.60
N ALA A 26 28.89 -3.83 -6.61
CA ALA A 26 28.49 -4.76 -7.65
C ALA A 26 28.74 -4.18 -9.05
N PRO A 27 29.02 -5.01 -10.07
CA PRO A 27 28.99 -4.56 -11.46
C PRO A 27 27.60 -4.00 -11.84
N ASP A 28 27.54 -2.94 -12.63
CA ASP A 28 26.28 -2.43 -13.18
C ASP A 28 25.81 -3.33 -14.34
N PRO A 29 24.73 -4.11 -14.19
CA PRO A 29 24.29 -5.04 -15.23
C PRO A 29 23.72 -4.32 -16.46
N ARG A 30 23.48 -3.00 -16.39
CA ARG A 30 22.90 -2.21 -17.47
C ARG A 30 23.95 -1.53 -18.34
N SER A 31 25.22 -1.56 -17.95
CA SER A 31 26.30 -0.90 -18.67
C SER A 31 27.10 -1.92 -19.47
N SER A 32 27.37 -1.61 -20.74
CA SER A 32 28.35 -2.32 -21.57
C SER A 32 29.79 -1.99 -21.17
N GLU A 33 30.00 -0.90 -20.42
CA GLU A 33 31.28 -0.51 -19.84
C GLU A 33 31.43 -1.10 -18.42
N PRO A 34 32.67 -1.29 -17.91
CA PRO A 34 32.91 -1.81 -16.57
C PRO A 34 32.59 -0.76 -15.49
N ARG A 35 31.30 -0.45 -15.31
CA ARG A 35 30.78 0.42 -14.25
C ARG A 35 30.43 -0.40 -13.02
N VAL A 36 30.58 0.21 -11.86
CA VAL A 36 30.19 -0.36 -10.57
C VAL A 36 29.06 0.46 -9.95
N ILE A 37 28.13 -0.25 -9.32
CA ILE A 37 27.12 0.30 -8.42
C ILE A 37 27.66 0.10 -7.00
N GLN A 38 27.84 1.20 -6.28
CA GLN A 38 28.17 1.16 -4.86
C GLN A 38 26.96 1.57 -4.05
N TYR A 39 26.64 0.81 -3.01
CA TYR A 39 25.61 1.17 -2.05
C TYR A 39 26.20 1.14 -0.64
N GLU A 40 25.88 2.15 0.16
CA GLU A 40 26.24 2.23 1.56
C GLU A 40 24.98 2.56 2.36
N GLY A 41 24.61 1.68 3.30
CA GLY A 41 23.36 1.87 4.05
C GLY A 41 23.02 0.68 4.93
N ARG A 42 21.77 0.63 5.38
CA ARG A 42 21.29 -0.45 6.26
C ARG A 42 20.92 -1.70 5.46
N TRP A 43 21.11 -2.84 6.10
CA TRP A 43 20.82 -4.18 5.61
C TRP A 43 19.98 -4.91 6.63
N GLU A 44 18.98 -5.63 6.14
CA GLU A 44 18.12 -6.49 6.95
C GLU A 44 17.80 -7.76 6.15
N LYS A 45 18.09 -8.92 6.76
CA LYS A 45 17.87 -10.24 6.17
C LYS A 45 18.48 -10.40 4.77
N GLY A 46 19.73 -9.98 4.63
CA GLY A 46 20.48 -10.07 3.37
C GLY A 46 20.09 -9.03 2.31
N LYS A 47 19.13 -8.12 2.58
CA LYS A 47 18.62 -7.14 1.62
C LYS A 47 18.91 -5.71 2.07
N LYS A 48 19.11 -4.80 1.11
CA LYS A 48 19.19 -3.34 1.36
C LYS A 48 17.87 -2.88 2.02
N HIS A 49 17.95 -2.07 3.06
CA HIS A 49 16.79 -1.60 3.83
C HIS A 49 17.03 -0.19 4.39
N GLY A 50 16.00 0.65 4.47
CA GLY A 50 16.09 2.01 4.99
C GLY A 50 16.88 2.98 4.10
N ALA A 51 17.28 4.11 4.68
CA ALA A 51 18.06 5.13 4.00
C ALA A 51 19.51 4.68 3.77
N GLY A 52 20.08 5.09 2.63
CA GLY A 52 21.48 4.90 2.28
C GLY A 52 21.91 5.83 1.15
N THR A 53 23.13 5.64 0.67
CA THR A 53 23.68 6.33 -0.49
C THR A 53 24.01 5.33 -1.59
N GLU A 54 23.79 5.73 -2.85
CA GLU A 54 24.12 4.91 -4.02
C GLU A 54 24.85 5.74 -5.07
N SER A 55 25.96 5.21 -5.60
CA SER A 55 26.70 5.81 -6.71
C SER A 55 26.85 4.82 -7.86
N VAL A 56 26.83 5.33 -9.09
CA VAL A 56 26.97 4.53 -10.31
C VAL A 56 28.07 5.14 -11.17
N GLY A 57 29.12 4.37 -11.47
CA GLY A 57 30.14 4.75 -12.46
C GLY A 57 30.84 6.08 -12.17
N GLY A 58 31.25 6.32 -10.92
CA GLY A 58 31.99 7.54 -10.52
C GLY A 58 31.12 8.79 -10.34
N ARG A 59 29.79 8.70 -10.54
CA ARG A 59 28.87 9.79 -10.18
C ARG A 59 28.87 10.01 -8.67
N PRO A 60 28.64 11.25 -8.20
CA PRO A 60 28.46 11.53 -6.78
C PRO A 60 27.37 10.62 -6.18
N PRO A 61 27.55 10.16 -4.93
CA PRO A 61 26.54 9.35 -4.27
C PRO A 61 25.23 10.14 -4.09
N GLY A 62 24.11 9.55 -4.51
CA GLY A 62 22.77 10.07 -4.27
C GLY A 62 22.10 9.38 -3.09
N THR A 63 21.24 10.10 -2.36
CA THR A 63 20.44 9.50 -1.29
C THR A 63 19.37 8.59 -1.88
N VAL A 64 19.28 7.37 -1.37
CA VAL A 64 18.29 6.36 -1.76
C VAL A 64 17.65 5.78 -0.52
N SER A 65 16.43 5.25 -0.66
CA SER A 65 15.79 4.47 0.39
C SER A 65 15.40 3.11 -0.18
N TYR A 66 15.55 2.06 0.61
CA TYR A 66 15.18 0.70 0.23
C TYR A 66 14.15 0.13 1.21
N HIS A 67 13.20 -0.63 0.70
CA HIS A 67 12.32 -1.46 1.52
C HIS A 67 12.48 -2.91 1.07
N TYR A 68 13.22 -3.69 1.85
CA TYR A 68 13.51 -5.11 1.57
C TYR A 68 14.03 -5.37 0.14
N GLY A 69 15.04 -4.61 -0.28
CA GLY A 69 15.67 -4.75 -1.59
C GLY A 69 14.97 -3.99 -2.72
N VAL A 70 13.78 -3.44 -2.49
CA VAL A 70 13.09 -2.57 -3.46
C VAL A 70 13.50 -1.12 -3.24
N ARG A 71 14.10 -0.48 -4.24
CA ARG A 71 14.43 0.95 -4.19
C ARG A 71 13.13 1.76 -4.16
N THR A 72 12.91 2.49 -3.08
CA THR A 72 11.83 3.45 -2.93
C THR A 72 12.37 4.83 -3.28
N ARG A 73 11.70 5.53 -4.21
CA ARG A 73 12.14 6.85 -4.67
C ARG A 73 12.12 7.84 -3.50
N VAL A 74 13.23 8.52 -3.29
CA VAL A 74 13.28 9.68 -2.39
C VAL A 74 12.84 10.89 -3.19
N ALA A 75 11.90 11.69 -2.65
CA ALA A 75 11.45 12.92 -3.29
C ALA A 75 12.65 13.86 -3.52
N GLY A 76 12.96 14.14 -4.78
CA GLY A 76 14.13 14.94 -5.17
C GLY A 76 14.81 14.53 -6.48
N GLU A 77 14.50 13.38 -7.07
CA GLU A 77 14.94 13.05 -8.45
C GLU A 77 14.15 13.88 -9.48
N ALA A 78 14.61 15.09 -9.76
CA ALA A 78 14.25 15.79 -10.98
C ALA A 78 15.08 15.25 -12.16
N PRO A 79 14.51 15.12 -13.38
CA PRO A 79 15.27 14.79 -14.56
C PRO A 79 16.27 15.91 -14.88
N ASP A 80 17.48 15.54 -15.28
CA ASP A 80 18.62 16.38 -15.65
C ASP A 80 18.28 17.85 -15.96
N ARG A 81 18.60 18.79 -15.05
CA ARG A 81 19.09 20.15 -15.36
C ARG A 81 19.54 20.92 -14.10
N VAL A 82 20.50 21.81 -14.37
CA VAL A 82 21.42 22.56 -13.50
C VAL A 82 20.74 23.46 -12.46
N GLY A 83 21.25 23.46 -11.22
CA GLY A 83 20.99 24.50 -10.22
C GLY A 83 21.17 24.02 -8.78
N ALA A 84 22.30 24.34 -8.17
CA ALA A 84 22.62 23.96 -6.80
C ALA A 84 21.68 24.64 -5.78
N GLN A 85 20.91 23.84 -5.05
CA GLN A 85 20.41 24.20 -3.72
C GLN A 85 20.65 23.03 -2.76
N VAL A 86 21.33 23.35 -1.65
CA VAL A 86 21.65 22.44 -0.56
C VAL A 86 20.33 22.02 0.11
N ALA A 87 19.96 20.74 -0.02
CA ALA A 87 18.78 20.20 0.65
C ALA A 87 19.07 19.99 2.14
N ARG A 88 18.36 20.75 2.99
CA ARG A 88 18.31 20.53 4.45
C ARG A 88 17.70 19.14 4.75
N PRO A 89 18.13 18.47 5.83
CA PRO A 89 17.49 17.24 6.31
C PRO A 89 15.99 17.47 6.51
N LEU A 90 15.17 16.50 6.07
CA LEU A 90 13.76 16.47 6.48
C LEU A 90 13.71 16.40 8.02
N PRO A 91 12.89 17.23 8.67
CA PRO A 91 12.78 17.22 10.10
C PRO A 91 12.30 15.83 10.57
N PRO A 92 12.68 15.40 11.79
CA PRO A 92 12.08 14.21 12.40
C PRO A 92 10.56 14.35 12.36
N ALA A 93 9.85 13.21 12.21
CA ALA A 93 8.38 13.18 12.28
C ALA A 93 7.93 14.11 13.40
N ASP A 94 7.20 15.16 13.00
CA ASP A 94 6.79 16.20 13.94
C ASP A 94 5.97 15.58 15.08
N SER A 95 5.88 16.31 16.20
CA SER A 95 5.01 15.92 17.31
C SER A 95 3.61 15.56 16.82
N ASP A 96 3.14 16.25 15.79
CA ASP A 96 1.80 16.15 15.23
C ASP A 96 1.56 14.79 14.55
N SER A 97 2.54 14.23 13.85
CA SER A 97 2.45 12.90 13.21
C SER A 97 2.35 11.79 14.25
N LYS A 98 3.10 11.89 15.36
CA LYS A 98 3.02 10.96 16.49
C LYS A 98 1.69 11.11 17.25
N GLU A 99 1.22 12.33 17.46
CA GLU A 99 -0.07 12.58 18.09
C GLU A 99 -1.23 12.06 17.24
N ARG A 100 -1.21 12.28 15.92
CA ARG A 100 -2.21 11.73 14.97
C ARG A 100 -2.22 10.21 14.99
N SER A 101 -1.05 9.57 14.96
CA SER A 101 -0.90 8.11 15.07
C SER A 101 -1.49 7.57 16.38
N THR A 102 -1.20 8.25 17.50
CA THR A 102 -1.75 7.88 18.81
C THR A 102 -3.25 8.11 18.88
N ALA A 103 -3.77 9.17 18.26
CA ALA A 103 -5.19 9.44 18.15
C ALA A 103 -5.91 8.33 17.37
N VAL A 104 -5.32 7.83 16.28
CA VAL A 104 -5.85 6.68 15.50
C VAL A 104 -5.92 5.43 16.35
N LEU A 105 -4.87 5.10 17.10
CA LEU A 105 -4.88 3.92 17.96
C LEU A 105 -5.97 4.00 19.02
N ARG A 106 -6.15 5.18 19.65
CA ARG A 106 -7.26 5.44 20.58
C ARG A 106 -8.61 5.33 19.89
N LEU A 107 -8.69 5.80 18.65
CA LEU A 107 -9.88 5.74 17.81
C LEU A 107 -10.24 4.29 17.47
N LEU A 108 -9.31 3.48 16.97
CA LEU A 108 -9.51 2.06 16.67
C LEU A 108 -9.89 1.26 17.92
N ALA A 109 -9.21 1.50 19.05
CA ALA A 109 -9.57 0.89 20.33
C ALA A 109 -10.98 1.29 20.80
N LYS A 110 -11.43 2.50 20.44
CA LYS A 110 -12.81 2.94 20.71
C LYS A 110 -13.81 2.19 19.84
N VAL A 111 -13.53 1.93 18.56
CA VAL A 111 -14.41 1.14 17.68
C VAL A 111 -14.69 -0.25 18.24
N GLU A 112 -13.66 -0.94 18.71
CA GLU A 112 -13.85 -2.28 19.27
C GLU A 112 -14.75 -2.29 20.51
N ARG A 113 -14.79 -1.17 21.24
CA ARG A 113 -15.68 -0.96 22.39
C ARG A 113 -17.08 -0.50 21.99
N LEU A 114 -17.25 0.02 20.78
CA LEU A 114 -18.53 0.53 20.26
C LEU A 114 -19.38 -0.54 19.57
N LYS A 115 -19.11 -1.84 19.80
CA LYS A 115 -19.88 -2.97 19.23
C LYS A 115 -21.40 -2.87 19.42
N THR A 116 -21.88 -2.11 20.40
CA THR A 116 -23.32 -1.98 20.71
C THR A 116 -23.95 -0.64 20.32
N ARG A 117 -23.18 0.33 19.79
CA ARG A 117 -23.68 1.69 19.50
C ARG A 117 -23.51 2.07 18.03
N ARG A 118 -24.49 1.69 17.21
CA ARG A 118 -24.54 1.88 15.75
C ARG A 118 -24.23 3.32 15.31
N GLU A 119 -24.90 4.32 15.88
CA GLU A 119 -24.69 5.72 15.49
C GLU A 119 -23.27 6.23 15.78
N GLU A 120 -22.67 5.79 16.89
CA GLU A 120 -21.31 6.18 17.24
C GLU A 120 -20.29 5.50 16.31
N ARG A 121 -20.56 4.27 15.87
CA ARG A 121 -19.76 3.52 14.89
C ARG A 121 -19.82 4.17 13.50
N SER A 122 -20.99 4.59 13.04
CA SER A 122 -21.14 5.31 11.76
C SER A 122 -20.43 6.68 11.77
N LYS A 123 -20.63 7.50 12.82
CA LYS A 123 -19.91 8.79 12.99
C LYS A 123 -18.40 8.59 13.01
N PHE A 124 -17.95 7.51 13.65
CA PHE A 124 -16.55 7.12 13.68
C PHE A 124 -16.00 6.82 12.28
N LEU A 125 -16.69 5.98 11.52
CA LEU A 125 -16.27 5.58 10.18
C LEU A 125 -16.24 6.77 9.23
N GLN A 126 -17.17 7.70 9.38
CA GLN A 126 -17.16 8.95 8.64
C GLN A 126 -15.95 9.82 8.98
N ALA A 127 -15.55 9.87 10.26
CA ALA A 127 -14.34 10.58 10.67
C ALA A 127 -13.07 9.92 10.11
N LEU A 128 -12.99 8.58 10.15
CA LEU A 128 -11.89 7.82 9.55
C LEU A 128 -11.79 8.11 8.04
N ARG A 129 -12.92 8.07 7.34
CA ARG A 129 -13.00 8.40 5.91
C ARG A 129 -12.49 9.81 5.60
N ARG A 130 -12.87 10.81 6.39
CA ARG A 130 -12.36 12.18 6.21
C ARG A 130 -10.86 12.27 6.42
N LEU A 131 -10.34 11.52 7.40
CA LEU A 131 -8.90 11.45 7.66
C LEU A 131 -8.13 10.72 6.57
N THR A 132 -8.75 9.81 5.81
CA THR A 132 -8.09 9.08 4.72
C THR A 132 -8.21 9.77 3.35
N GLN A 133 -9.28 10.54 3.13
CA GLN A 133 -9.57 11.22 1.86
C GLN A 133 -8.81 12.53 1.62
N ASP A 134 -8.17 13.11 2.64
CA ASP A 134 -7.37 14.32 2.46
C ASP A 134 -6.05 13.98 1.73
N ASP A 135 -5.81 14.63 0.60
CA ASP A 135 -4.69 14.33 -0.32
C ASP A 135 -3.37 15.01 0.12
N GLN A 136 -3.35 15.55 1.35
CA GLN A 136 -2.16 16.12 1.97
C GLN A 136 -1.05 15.06 2.15
N GLN A 137 0.19 15.46 1.89
CA GLN A 137 1.37 14.60 1.81
C GLN A 137 1.65 13.81 3.12
N ASP A 138 1.18 14.32 4.26
CA ASP A 138 1.28 13.72 5.59
C ASP A 138 0.41 12.47 5.77
N HIS A 139 -0.59 12.26 4.90
CA HIS A 139 -1.52 11.14 5.04
C HIS A 139 -0.91 9.80 4.62
N ALA A 140 0.20 9.78 3.88
CA ALA A 140 0.89 8.53 3.57
C ALA A 140 1.55 7.89 4.80
N ALA A 141 2.08 8.69 5.72
CA ALA A 141 2.61 8.21 7.00
C ALA A 141 1.47 7.78 7.93
N PHE A 142 0.37 8.54 7.93
CA PHE A 142 -0.85 8.21 8.66
C PHE A 142 -1.45 6.86 8.21
N ARG A 143 -1.63 6.66 6.90
CA ARG A 143 -2.09 5.39 6.32
C ARG A 143 -1.20 4.23 6.77
N ARG A 144 0.12 4.38 6.64
CA ARG A 144 1.10 3.40 7.13
C ARG A 144 0.95 3.08 8.62
N CYS A 145 0.64 4.09 9.45
CA CYS A 145 0.39 3.88 10.87
C CYS A 145 -0.90 3.11 11.13
N VAL A 146 -2.00 3.42 10.43
CA VAL A 146 -3.26 2.67 10.53
C VAL A 146 -3.02 1.20 10.14
N LEU A 147 -2.27 0.99 9.04
CA LEU A 147 -1.90 -0.34 8.55
C LEU A 147 -1.07 -1.12 9.59
N SER A 148 -0.01 -0.52 10.14
CA SER A 148 0.88 -1.17 11.10
C SER A 148 0.26 -1.38 12.49
N SER A 149 -0.81 -0.66 12.80
CA SER A 149 -1.53 -0.70 14.08
C SER A 149 -2.63 -1.77 14.15
N GLY A 150 -2.74 -2.64 13.14
CA GLY A 150 -3.82 -3.63 13.07
C GLY A 150 -5.17 -3.05 12.65
N GLY A 151 -5.22 -1.79 12.21
CA GLY A 151 -6.44 -1.15 11.72
C GLY A 151 -7.09 -1.88 10.55
N MET A 152 -6.28 -2.62 9.78
CA MET A 152 -6.78 -3.46 8.68
C MET A 152 -7.67 -4.59 9.14
N SER A 153 -7.33 -5.24 10.25
CA SER A 153 -8.15 -6.32 10.81
C SER A 153 -9.49 -5.77 11.27
N THR A 154 -9.49 -4.57 11.88
CA THR A 154 -10.72 -3.88 12.29
C THR A 154 -11.56 -3.47 11.08
N ILE A 155 -10.94 -2.89 10.05
CA ILE A 155 -11.60 -2.48 8.80
C ILE A 155 -12.23 -3.68 8.09
N ALA A 156 -11.46 -4.76 7.91
CA ALA A 156 -11.94 -5.97 7.26
C ALA A 156 -13.07 -6.65 8.07
N LYS A 157 -12.96 -6.63 9.40
CA LYS A 157 -14.03 -7.12 10.27
C LYS A 157 -15.29 -6.26 10.18
N LEU A 158 -15.17 -4.94 10.08
CA LEU A 158 -16.32 -4.06 9.86
C LEU A 158 -16.94 -4.24 8.48
N LEU A 159 -16.14 -4.62 7.47
CA LEU A 159 -16.67 -4.97 6.15
C LEU A 159 -17.44 -6.29 6.20
N SER A 160 -16.98 -7.25 7.00
CA SER A 160 -17.62 -8.57 7.18
C SER A 160 -18.88 -8.51 8.05
N ASP A 161 -18.81 -7.80 9.18
CA ASP A 161 -19.82 -7.83 10.25
C ASP A 161 -20.70 -6.56 10.26
N GLY A 162 -20.38 -5.57 9.42
CA GLY A 162 -21.09 -4.29 9.35
C GLY A 162 -22.42 -4.40 8.62
N ASP A 163 -23.28 -3.39 8.85
CA ASP A 163 -24.44 -3.17 7.99
C ASP A 163 -24.02 -2.47 6.68
N ASP A 164 -24.94 -2.38 5.71
CA ASP A 164 -24.66 -1.84 4.38
C ASP A 164 -24.08 -0.41 4.42
N ASP A 165 -24.60 0.45 5.31
CA ASP A 165 -24.14 1.85 5.47
C ASP A 165 -22.68 1.90 5.97
N GLU A 166 -22.35 1.05 6.94
CA GLU A 166 -21.02 0.97 7.49
C GLU A 166 -20.03 0.33 6.53
N ALA A 167 -20.44 -0.76 5.87
CA ALA A 167 -19.67 -1.41 4.83
C ALA A 167 -19.35 -0.41 3.70
N GLN A 168 -20.30 0.45 3.33
CA GLN A 168 -20.09 1.49 2.33
C GLN A 168 -19.06 2.55 2.78
N HIS A 169 -19.12 3.01 4.04
CA HIS A 169 -18.16 3.98 4.59
C HIS A 169 -16.74 3.39 4.71
N VAL A 170 -16.66 2.14 5.16
CA VAL A 170 -15.41 1.39 5.24
C VAL A 170 -14.84 1.20 3.84
N ALA A 171 -15.64 0.72 2.89
CA ALA A 171 -15.23 0.50 1.52
C ALA A 171 -14.75 1.77 0.82
N GLY A 172 -15.38 2.92 1.09
CA GLY A 172 -14.92 4.21 0.57
C GLY A 172 -13.55 4.61 1.10
N SER A 173 -13.26 4.28 2.36
CA SER A 173 -11.95 4.52 2.98
C SER A 173 -10.90 3.57 2.39
N ILE A 174 -11.24 2.28 2.27
CA ILE A 174 -10.39 1.25 1.66
C ILE A 174 -10.05 1.62 0.22
N THR A 175 -11.04 1.96 -0.61
CA THR A 175 -10.85 2.24 -2.04
C THR A 175 -9.85 3.35 -2.27
N TYR A 176 -9.96 4.43 -1.50
CA TYR A 176 -9.07 5.58 -1.64
C TYR A 176 -7.63 5.25 -1.21
N ASP A 177 -7.48 4.51 -0.11
CA ASP A 177 -6.18 4.16 0.48
C ASP A 177 -5.46 3.04 -0.29
N CYS A 178 -6.24 2.06 -0.78
CA CYS A 178 -5.75 0.99 -1.64
C CYS A 178 -5.17 1.58 -2.90
N CYS A 179 -5.96 2.28 -3.71
CA CYS A 179 -5.56 2.64 -5.07
C CYS A 179 -4.24 3.44 -5.16
N LYS A 180 -3.73 4.02 -4.06
CA LYS A 180 -2.55 4.88 -4.02
C LYS A 180 -1.32 4.31 -3.30
N THR A 181 -1.36 3.15 -2.62
CA THR A 181 -0.23 2.71 -1.76
C THR A 181 0.31 1.33 -2.10
N VAL A 182 1.63 1.17 -2.16
CA VAL A 182 2.33 -0.09 -2.56
C VAL A 182 2.17 -1.23 -1.54
N GLU A 183 1.57 -0.98 -0.38
CA GLU A 183 1.43 -1.95 0.74
C GLU A 183 0.19 -2.86 0.62
N PHE A 184 -0.20 -3.21 -0.61
CA PHE A 184 -1.41 -3.97 -0.94
C PHE A 184 -1.47 -5.38 -0.34
N THR A 185 -0.31 -6.06 -0.21
CA THR A 185 -0.25 -7.47 0.19
C THR A 185 -0.81 -7.72 1.59
N GLY A 186 -0.52 -6.83 2.55
CA GLY A 186 -0.99 -6.99 3.93
C GLY A 186 -2.52 -6.88 4.03
N MET A 187 -3.11 -5.99 3.23
CA MET A 187 -4.56 -5.79 3.19
C MET A 187 -5.28 -6.96 2.52
N ALA A 188 -4.79 -7.42 1.37
CA ALA A 188 -5.35 -8.57 0.67
C ALA A 188 -5.40 -9.80 1.60
N ASN A 189 -4.29 -10.09 2.29
CA ASN A 189 -4.20 -11.18 3.24
C ASN A 189 -5.16 -11.02 4.44
N ALA A 190 -5.29 -9.80 4.98
CA ALA A 190 -6.22 -9.54 6.08
C ALA A 190 -7.67 -9.79 5.66
N LEU A 191 -8.09 -9.28 4.50
CA LEU A 191 -9.43 -9.46 3.97
C LEU A 191 -9.73 -10.93 3.65
N LEU A 192 -8.76 -11.67 3.09
CA LEU A 192 -8.86 -13.10 2.88
C LEU A 192 -9.03 -13.86 4.20
N SER A 193 -8.17 -13.59 5.18
CA SER A 193 -8.19 -14.28 6.48
C SER A 193 -9.49 -14.08 7.25
N LEU A 194 -10.19 -12.96 6.99
CA LEU A 194 -11.45 -12.60 7.63
C LEU A 194 -12.68 -12.95 6.77
N GLY A 195 -12.50 -13.57 5.59
CA GLY A 195 -13.62 -13.95 4.72
C GLY A 195 -14.35 -12.75 4.09
N ALA A 196 -13.73 -11.57 4.07
CA ALA A 196 -14.38 -10.32 3.66
C ALA A 196 -14.56 -10.16 2.14
N VAL A 197 -14.08 -11.12 1.34
CA VAL A 197 -14.25 -11.13 -0.13
C VAL A 197 -15.73 -11.09 -0.51
N GLY A 198 -16.58 -11.85 0.20
CA GLY A 198 -18.02 -11.87 -0.04
C GLY A 198 -18.65 -10.49 0.16
N SER A 199 -18.27 -9.79 1.22
CA SER A 199 -18.75 -8.43 1.49
C SER A 199 -18.32 -7.44 0.40
N VAL A 200 -17.09 -7.56 -0.13
CA VAL A 200 -16.65 -6.74 -1.27
C VAL A 200 -17.52 -6.98 -2.50
N LEU A 201 -17.88 -8.23 -2.78
CA LEU A 201 -18.75 -8.58 -3.89
C LEU A 201 -20.20 -8.12 -3.67
N SER A 202 -20.71 -8.17 -2.43
CA SER A 202 -22.05 -7.67 -2.09
C SER A 202 -22.21 -6.18 -2.34
N LEU A 203 -21.17 -5.37 -2.07
CA LEU A 203 -21.18 -3.93 -2.40
C LEU A 203 -21.40 -3.65 -3.89
N MET A 204 -21.03 -4.60 -4.76
CA MET A 204 -21.25 -4.48 -6.20
C MET A 204 -22.68 -4.84 -6.62
N GLN A 205 -23.46 -5.48 -5.77
CA GLN A 205 -24.83 -5.90 -6.07
C GLN A 205 -25.85 -4.83 -5.67
N GLU A 206 -25.52 -3.94 -4.73
CA GLU A 206 -26.42 -2.88 -4.26
C GLU A 206 -26.86 -1.92 -5.37
N ASP A 207 -28.10 -1.43 -5.32
CA ASP A 207 -28.67 -0.54 -6.34
C ASP A 207 -28.19 0.92 -6.33
N GLY A 208 -27.04 1.19 -5.68
CA GLY A 208 -26.42 2.51 -5.61
C GLY A 208 -25.14 2.64 -6.44
N GLY A 209 -24.93 3.79 -7.09
CA GLY A 209 -23.69 4.06 -7.83
C GLY A 209 -22.44 4.04 -6.94
N THR A 210 -22.52 4.58 -5.72
CA THR A 210 -21.37 4.75 -4.82
C THR A 210 -20.84 3.44 -4.20
N PRO A 211 -21.66 2.55 -3.60
CA PRO A 211 -21.19 1.25 -3.10
C PRO A 211 -20.54 0.41 -4.20
N ARG A 212 -21.18 0.34 -5.38
CA ARG A 212 -20.64 -0.38 -6.54
C ARG A 212 -19.28 0.14 -6.97
N LEU A 213 -19.14 1.47 -7.02
CA LEU A 213 -17.88 2.12 -7.38
C LEU A 213 -16.77 1.74 -6.40
N HIS A 214 -17.07 1.73 -5.10
CA HIS A 214 -16.12 1.31 -4.08
C HIS A 214 -15.76 -0.18 -4.22
N GLY A 215 -16.75 -1.06 -4.38
CA GLY A 215 -16.50 -2.50 -4.60
C GLY A 215 -15.59 -2.75 -5.80
N CYS A 216 -15.84 -2.07 -6.92
CA CYS A 216 -14.99 -2.17 -8.12
C CYS A 216 -13.58 -1.62 -7.89
N GLY A 217 -13.44 -0.52 -7.16
CA GLY A 217 -12.13 0.04 -6.83
C GLY A 217 -11.31 -0.85 -5.91
N ILE A 218 -11.96 -1.50 -4.93
CA ILE A 218 -11.32 -2.51 -4.07
C ILE A 218 -10.84 -3.69 -4.90
N LEU A 219 -11.70 -4.27 -5.75
CA LEU A 219 -11.31 -5.39 -6.61
C LEU A 219 -10.19 -5.03 -7.58
N GLU A 220 -10.25 -3.85 -8.21
CA GLU A 220 -9.19 -3.37 -9.11
C GLU A 220 -7.83 -3.37 -8.42
N SER A 221 -7.79 -2.96 -7.17
CA SER A 221 -6.56 -2.86 -6.40
C SER A 221 -6.09 -4.20 -5.82
N LEU A 222 -7.01 -5.01 -5.29
CA LEU A 222 -6.67 -6.25 -4.57
C LEU A 222 -6.52 -7.46 -5.47
N CYS A 223 -7.19 -7.52 -6.62
CA CYS A 223 -7.02 -8.64 -7.57
C CYS A 223 -5.61 -8.70 -8.20
N ARG A 224 -4.76 -7.68 -8.00
CA ARG A 224 -3.33 -7.80 -8.32
C ARG A 224 -2.61 -8.85 -7.45
N HIS A 225 -3.25 -9.31 -6.38
CA HIS A 225 -2.78 -10.39 -5.52
C HIS A 225 -3.47 -11.70 -5.91
N GLU A 226 -2.68 -12.69 -6.34
CA GLU A 226 -3.19 -13.96 -6.91
C GLU A 226 -4.18 -14.67 -5.98
N ASP A 227 -3.87 -14.79 -4.68
CA ASP A 227 -4.77 -15.45 -3.72
C ASP A 227 -6.13 -14.73 -3.59
N PHE A 228 -6.12 -13.39 -3.65
CA PHE A 228 -7.33 -12.59 -3.55
C PHE A 228 -8.15 -12.71 -4.83
N ALA A 229 -7.49 -12.63 -6.00
CA ALA A 229 -8.12 -12.84 -7.29
C ALA A 229 -8.76 -14.23 -7.39
N ALA A 230 -8.05 -15.28 -6.95
CA ALA A 230 -8.55 -16.65 -6.96
C ALA A 230 -9.80 -16.82 -6.09
N GLU A 231 -9.79 -16.27 -4.87
CA GLU A 231 -10.97 -16.35 -3.99
C GLU A 231 -12.13 -15.49 -4.51
N ALA A 232 -11.86 -14.29 -5.03
CA ALA A 232 -12.89 -13.46 -5.66
C ALA A 232 -13.51 -14.14 -6.89
N ALA A 233 -12.70 -14.81 -7.72
CA ALA A 233 -13.15 -15.57 -8.87
C ALA A 233 -14.04 -16.75 -8.44
N LYS A 234 -13.61 -17.50 -7.43
CA LYS A 234 -14.35 -18.63 -6.84
C LYS A 234 -15.71 -18.21 -6.27
N GLN A 235 -15.80 -17.01 -5.71
CA GLN A 235 -17.06 -16.44 -5.21
C GLN A 235 -17.91 -15.75 -6.29
N GLY A 236 -17.57 -15.90 -7.57
CA GLY A 236 -18.39 -15.40 -8.68
C GLY A 236 -18.12 -13.94 -9.07
N GLY A 237 -17.00 -13.35 -8.63
CA GLY A 237 -16.62 -11.98 -8.96
C GLY A 237 -16.55 -11.69 -10.46
N HIS A 238 -16.14 -12.66 -11.28
CA HIS A 238 -16.10 -12.54 -12.75
C HIS A 238 -17.49 -12.31 -13.37
N CYS A 239 -18.52 -13.01 -12.89
CA CYS A 239 -19.91 -12.85 -13.35
C CYS A 239 -20.44 -11.47 -12.97
N LEU A 240 -20.14 -11.02 -11.75
CA LEU A 240 -20.55 -9.69 -11.27
C LEU A 240 -19.89 -8.58 -12.08
N LEU A 241 -18.56 -8.63 -12.27
CA LEU A 241 -17.84 -7.63 -13.06
C LEU A 241 -18.34 -7.56 -14.51
N LYS A 242 -18.58 -8.71 -15.16
CA LYS A 242 -19.19 -8.75 -16.51
C LYS A 242 -20.59 -8.14 -16.52
N THR A 243 -21.41 -8.48 -15.53
CA THR A 243 -22.76 -7.90 -15.40
C THR A 243 -22.68 -6.40 -15.25
N GLN A 244 -21.78 -5.88 -14.40
CA GLN A 244 -21.60 -4.45 -14.20
C GLN A 244 -21.14 -3.74 -15.49
N LEU A 245 -20.20 -4.32 -16.24
CA LEU A 245 -19.75 -3.77 -17.52
C LEU A 245 -20.86 -3.70 -18.58
N LEU A 246 -21.74 -4.70 -18.60
CA LEU A 246 -22.84 -4.81 -19.57
C LEU A 246 -24.08 -4.01 -19.16
N ASN A 247 -24.22 -3.68 -17.87
CA ASN A 247 -25.42 -3.01 -17.37
C ASN A 247 -25.47 -1.56 -17.86
N ARG A 248 -26.52 -1.21 -18.61
CA ARG A 248 -26.69 0.13 -19.20
C ARG A 248 -27.03 1.20 -18.17
N GLY A 249 -27.49 0.83 -16.98
CA GLY A 249 -27.80 1.75 -15.87
C GLY A 249 -26.57 2.29 -15.13
N TRP A 250 -25.36 2.08 -15.64
CA TRP A 250 -24.14 2.62 -15.04
C TRP A 250 -23.73 3.90 -15.77
N ASP A 251 -24.24 5.02 -15.25
CA ASP A 251 -24.06 6.35 -15.84
C ASP A 251 -22.65 6.90 -15.60
N GLU A 252 -21.90 6.37 -14.62
CA GLU A 252 -20.56 6.86 -14.28
C GLU A 252 -19.47 6.10 -15.06
N PRO A 253 -18.76 6.74 -16.01
CA PRO A 253 -17.72 6.08 -16.82
C PRO A 253 -16.58 5.50 -15.99
N ARG A 254 -16.30 6.10 -14.84
CA ARG A 254 -15.26 5.65 -13.90
C ARG A 254 -15.52 4.24 -13.39
N GLY A 255 -16.78 3.90 -13.11
CA GLY A 255 -17.15 2.57 -12.65
C GLY A 255 -16.81 1.49 -13.67
N LYS A 256 -17.16 1.72 -14.95
CA LYS A 256 -16.84 0.80 -16.05
C LYS A 256 -15.34 0.59 -16.22
N VAL A 257 -14.53 1.65 -16.10
CA VAL A 257 -13.06 1.53 -16.17
C VAL A 257 -12.52 0.69 -15.02
N LEU A 258 -13.01 0.91 -13.80
CA LEU A 258 -12.58 0.12 -12.63
C LEU A 258 -12.99 -1.35 -12.77
N ALA A 259 -14.22 -1.63 -13.21
CA ALA A 259 -14.66 -3.01 -13.44
C ALA A 259 -13.86 -3.70 -14.54
N ALA A 260 -13.51 -3.01 -15.62
CA ALA A 260 -12.68 -3.58 -16.69
C ALA A 260 -11.28 -3.94 -16.17
N ARG A 261 -10.64 -3.05 -15.40
CA ARG A 261 -9.33 -3.31 -14.80
C ARG A 261 -9.37 -4.40 -13.73
N ALA A 262 -10.42 -4.41 -12.91
CA ALA A 262 -10.64 -5.47 -11.94
C ALA A 262 -10.81 -6.83 -12.61
N LEU A 263 -11.49 -6.88 -13.76
CA LEU A 263 -11.64 -8.10 -14.55
C LEU A 263 -10.32 -8.54 -15.17
N ASP A 264 -9.51 -7.60 -15.67
CA ASP A 264 -8.17 -7.87 -16.22
C ASP A 264 -7.23 -8.44 -15.14
N ASN A 265 -7.26 -7.89 -13.93
CA ASN A 265 -6.48 -8.41 -12.81
C ASN A 265 -7.00 -9.75 -12.26
N LEU A 266 -8.20 -10.19 -12.64
CA LEU A 266 -8.78 -11.45 -12.17
C LEU A 266 -8.31 -12.66 -12.98
N PHE A 267 -7.68 -12.45 -14.14
CA PHE A 267 -7.19 -13.45 -15.09
C PHE A 267 -5.68 -13.32 -15.32
#